data_AF-A0A976IJV4-F1
#
_entry.id   AF-A0A976IJV4-F1
#
_cell.length_a   1.000
_cell.length_b   1.000
_cell.length_c   1.000
_cell.angle_alpha   90.00
_cell.angle_beta   90.00
_cell.angle_gamma   90.00
#
_symmetry.space_group_name_H-M   'P 1'
#
loop_
_entity.id
_entity.type
_entity.pdbx_description
1 polymer ?
#
loop_
_entity_poly.entity_id
_entity_poly.type
_entity_poly.pdbx_seq_one_letter_code
_entity_poly.pdbx_strand_id
1 'polypeptide(L)'
;MATTLATFDTVETADCVESCPVSGFESSMVVATYQLHEAVQNGEFPNRRSGTLQHYQLGCNDATTTDGAVVSVRKMEETTTSSGIFDIKWNTEAMNGKAMLGAATASGLLELYELVLENNLQTLRHSGLTADAEAESMCLSLDWNNRVLSNAQPSICVSHSNGSLSVWNIASQGFIRRAEWRAHDLYGAPIEAWIAAFSCHDPNVLLSGADDAVLKGWDLRADSAASTFKNAKQFSMGICSIQFHTHDERLVAVGSFDGQVAIWDHRNMTRPLVVYEAGGGIWRLKWHPEVARKELLLAACMDNGFQVLELAASDAQVNKVASYTNHKSLAYGVDWWLHPASLQASAPVVGSVSFYDHAFHIWRSSIAARTDC
;
A
#
# COMPACT_ATOMS: atom_id res chain seq x y z
N MET A 1 0.50 -16.66 -19.41
CA MET A 1 0.47 -17.20 -18.02
C MET A 1 1.55 -16.50 -17.23
N ALA A 2 1.32 -16.27 -15.94
CA ALA A 2 2.31 -15.65 -15.07
C ALA A 2 3.45 -16.63 -14.75
N THR A 3 4.67 -16.11 -14.63
CA THR A 3 5.88 -16.87 -14.33
C THR A 3 6.48 -16.40 -13.01
N THR A 4 6.70 -17.31 -12.07
CA THR A 4 7.47 -17.03 -10.84
C THR A 4 8.96 -16.91 -11.20
N LEU A 5 9.59 -15.81 -10.81
CA LEU A 5 11.02 -15.55 -10.96
C LEU A 5 11.81 -15.94 -9.72
N ALA A 6 11.28 -15.68 -8.53
CA ALA A 6 11.88 -16.05 -7.25
C ALA A 6 10.81 -16.18 -6.16
N THR A 7 11.14 -16.96 -5.14
CA THR A 7 10.33 -17.17 -3.93
C THR A 7 11.24 -17.06 -2.71
N PHE A 8 10.79 -16.33 -1.70
CA PHE A 8 11.47 -16.19 -0.43
C PHE A 8 10.52 -16.55 0.71
N ASP A 9 11.04 -17.21 1.73
CA ASP A 9 10.38 -17.40 3.02
C ASP A 9 10.67 -16.17 3.89
N THR A 10 9.61 -15.47 4.31
CA THR A 10 9.68 -14.29 5.17
C THR A 10 9.80 -14.66 6.64
N VAL A 11 9.76 -15.94 7.00
CA VAL A 11 9.82 -16.52 8.36
C VAL A 11 8.60 -16.21 9.20
N GLU A 12 8.22 -14.93 9.25
CA GLU A 12 6.97 -14.44 9.82
C GLU A 12 5.94 -14.21 8.71
N THR A 13 4.69 -14.09 9.13
CA THR A 13 3.57 -13.79 8.26
C THR A 13 3.76 -12.44 7.52
N ALA A 14 3.67 -12.47 6.19
CA ALA A 14 3.97 -11.32 5.35
C ALA A 14 2.70 -10.52 5.01
N ASP A 15 2.67 -9.26 5.41
CA ASP A 15 1.45 -8.45 5.41
C ASP A 15 1.41 -7.44 4.25
N CYS A 16 2.52 -6.73 4.00
CA CYS A 16 2.58 -5.77 2.90
C CYS A 16 3.96 -5.72 2.24
N VAL A 17 3.99 -5.17 1.02
CA VAL A 17 5.19 -5.00 0.20
C VAL A 17 5.10 -3.68 -0.56
N GLU A 18 6.21 -2.95 -0.64
CA GLU A 18 6.29 -1.67 -1.36
C GLU A 18 7.61 -1.56 -2.12
N SER A 19 7.52 -1.17 -3.39
CA SER A 19 8.71 -0.81 -4.18
C SER A 19 9.07 0.66 -3.98
N CYS A 20 10.37 0.96 -3.87
CA CYS A 20 10.83 2.31 -3.62
C CYS A 20 10.70 3.19 -4.88
N PRO A 21 9.97 4.32 -4.83
CA PRO A 21 9.80 5.23 -5.97
C PRO A 21 10.92 6.27 -6.09
N VAL A 22 11.79 6.38 -5.07
CA VAL A 22 12.79 7.45 -4.97
C VAL A 22 13.92 7.20 -5.96
N SER A 23 14.29 8.23 -6.72
CA SER A 23 15.35 8.10 -7.73
C SER A 23 16.69 7.68 -7.13
N GLY A 24 17.33 6.68 -7.74
CA GLY A 24 18.54 6.03 -7.24
C GLY A 24 18.28 4.81 -6.33
N PHE A 25 17.02 4.58 -5.93
CA PHE A 25 16.61 3.48 -5.06
C PHE A 25 15.57 2.57 -5.70
N GLU A 26 15.26 2.74 -6.99
CA GLU A 26 14.18 2.03 -7.70
C GLU A 26 14.42 0.51 -7.84
N SER A 27 15.66 0.07 -7.63
CA SER A 27 16.00 -1.35 -7.52
C SER A 27 15.47 -2.00 -6.24
N SER A 28 14.97 -1.22 -5.27
CA SER A 28 14.60 -1.71 -3.95
C SER A 28 13.12 -1.98 -3.76
N MET A 29 12.83 -3.03 -3.01
CA MET A 29 11.51 -3.39 -2.52
C MET A 29 11.62 -3.85 -1.07
N VAL A 30 10.65 -3.46 -0.24
CA VAL A 30 10.61 -3.83 1.18
C VAL A 30 9.36 -4.63 1.44
N VAL A 31 9.51 -5.75 2.13
CA VAL A 31 8.42 -6.59 2.66
C VAL A 31 8.32 -6.34 4.16
N ALA A 32 7.11 -6.11 4.66
CA ALA A 32 6.85 -5.98 6.08
C ALA A 32 6.09 -7.19 6.62
N THR A 33 6.46 -7.64 7.81
CA THR A 33 5.84 -8.78 8.48
C THR A 33 5.05 -8.38 9.72
N TYR A 34 4.10 -9.24 10.06
CA TYR A 34 3.31 -9.19 11.28
C TYR A 34 3.26 -10.58 11.88
N GLN A 35 3.60 -10.74 13.15
CA GLN A 35 3.46 -12.00 13.87
C GLN A 35 2.80 -11.78 15.23
N LEU A 36 1.68 -12.47 15.46
CA LEU A 36 1.07 -12.58 16.78
C LEU A 36 1.67 -13.77 17.53
N HIS A 37 2.17 -13.51 18.73
CA HIS A 37 2.60 -14.50 19.70
C HIS A 37 1.55 -14.55 20.81
N GLU A 38 0.73 -15.60 20.82
CA GLU A 38 -0.32 -15.77 21.81
C GLU A 38 0.28 -16.08 23.19
N ALA A 39 -0.36 -15.55 24.23
CA ALA A 39 -0.03 -15.87 25.61
C ALA A 39 -0.11 -17.38 25.85
N VAL A 40 0.93 -17.97 26.44
CA VAL A 40 0.87 -19.35 26.91
C VAL A 40 -0.21 -19.45 28.00
N GLN A 41 -1.00 -20.53 28.00
CA GLN A 41 -2.19 -20.77 28.86
C GLN A 41 -1.98 -20.62 30.39
N ASN A 42 -0.81 -20.23 30.87
CA ASN A 42 -0.49 -19.99 32.29
C ASN A 42 -0.42 -18.50 32.67
N GLY A 43 -0.71 -17.56 31.76
CA GLY A 43 -0.86 -16.14 32.10
C GLY A 43 0.43 -15.37 32.46
N GLU A 44 1.60 -15.96 32.19
CA GLU A 44 2.89 -15.34 32.54
C GLU A 44 3.32 -14.22 31.58
N PHE A 45 2.81 -14.18 30.35
CA PHE A 45 3.13 -13.14 29.37
C PHE A 45 1.90 -12.71 28.56
N PRO A 46 1.67 -11.40 28.34
CA PRO A 46 0.60 -10.93 27.47
C PRO A 46 0.89 -11.30 25.99
N ASN A 47 -0.15 -11.26 25.15
CA ASN A 47 0.01 -11.36 23.71
C ASN A 47 1.06 -10.34 23.23
N ARG A 48 2.00 -10.79 22.41
CA ARG A 48 3.05 -9.93 21.84
C ARG A 48 2.92 -9.93 20.33
N ARG A 49 3.10 -8.77 19.71
CA ARG A 49 3.20 -8.64 18.25
C ARG A 49 4.62 -8.27 17.86
N SER A 50 5.22 -9.01 16.93
CA SER A 50 6.52 -8.69 16.32
C SER A 50 6.37 -8.49 14.83
N GLY A 51 7.37 -7.84 14.23
CA GLY A 51 7.47 -7.66 12.80
C GLY A 51 8.91 -7.43 12.37
N THR A 52 9.12 -7.47 11.06
CA THR A 52 10.38 -7.21 10.39
C THR A 52 10.13 -6.39 9.13
N LEU A 53 11.12 -5.60 8.74
CA LEU A 53 11.25 -5.05 7.40
C LEU A 53 12.38 -5.78 6.69
N GLN A 54 12.06 -6.44 5.58
CA GLN A 54 13.00 -7.23 4.79
C GLN A 54 13.25 -6.51 3.46
N HIS A 55 14.49 -6.11 3.23
CA HIS A 55 14.88 -5.35 2.04
C HIS A 55 15.41 -6.27 0.94
N TYR A 56 14.87 -6.11 -0.26
CA TYR A 56 15.23 -6.87 -1.45
C TYR A 56 15.65 -5.94 -2.59
N GLN A 57 16.60 -6.39 -3.40
CA GLN A 57 17.05 -5.68 -4.59
C GLN A 57 16.90 -6.51 -5.87
N LEU A 58 16.38 -5.87 -6.91
CA LEU A 58 16.32 -6.38 -8.27
C LEU A 58 17.63 -6.05 -9.00
N GLY A 59 18.25 -7.08 -9.60
CA GLY A 59 19.39 -6.94 -10.49
C GLY A 59 19.06 -7.45 -11.88
N CYS A 60 19.39 -6.67 -12.91
CA CYS A 60 19.15 -7.02 -14.33
C CYS A 60 20.38 -6.77 -15.24
N ASN A 61 21.61 -6.83 -14.71
CA ASN A 61 22.87 -6.69 -15.46
C ASN A 61 22.90 -5.48 -16.43
N ASP A 62 22.45 -4.31 -15.96
CA ASP A 62 22.37 -3.07 -16.74
C ASP A 62 21.51 -3.14 -18.01
N ALA A 63 20.65 -4.16 -18.13
CA ALA A 63 19.70 -4.26 -19.23
C ALA A 63 18.69 -3.11 -19.17
N THR A 64 18.36 -2.54 -20.33
CA THR A 64 17.36 -1.47 -20.46
C THR A 64 15.92 -1.95 -20.24
N THR A 65 15.71 -3.26 -20.33
CA THR A 65 14.43 -3.95 -20.07
C THR A 65 14.70 -5.30 -19.40
N THR A 66 13.77 -5.77 -18.58
CA THR A 66 13.79 -7.13 -17.99
C THR A 66 13.26 -8.20 -18.95
N ASP A 67 12.76 -7.82 -20.14
CA ASP A 67 12.40 -8.77 -21.20
C ASP A 67 13.64 -9.51 -21.70
N GLY A 68 13.62 -10.84 -21.65
CA GLY A 68 14.74 -11.68 -22.09
C GLY A 68 16.02 -11.57 -21.23
N ALA A 69 16.10 -10.62 -20.30
CA ALA A 69 17.23 -10.45 -19.40
C ALA A 69 17.24 -11.50 -18.28
N VAL A 70 18.43 -11.77 -17.75
CA VAL A 70 18.59 -12.54 -16.51
C VAL A 70 18.23 -11.64 -15.34
N VAL A 71 17.06 -11.87 -14.77
CA VAL A 71 16.58 -11.16 -13.58
C VAL A 71 17.01 -11.93 -12.34
N SER A 72 17.62 -11.24 -11.38
CA SER A 72 17.95 -11.77 -10.06
C SER A 72 17.34 -10.88 -8.98
N VAL A 73 16.91 -11.50 -7.89
CA VAL A 73 16.46 -10.77 -6.69
C VAL A 73 17.26 -11.29 -5.51
N ARG A 74 17.77 -10.37 -4.67
CA ARG A 74 18.57 -10.71 -3.49
C ARG A 74 17.96 -10.05 -2.27
N LYS A 75 17.86 -10.79 -1.16
CA LYS A 75 17.62 -10.22 0.16
C LYS A 75 18.91 -9.54 0.62
N MET A 76 18.83 -8.26 0.95
CA MET A 76 19.98 -7.45 1.37
C MET A 76 20.13 -7.50 2.88
N GLU A 77 19.05 -7.19 3.59
CA GLU A 77 19.03 -7.21 5.05
C GLU A 77 17.61 -7.40 5.60
N GLU A 78 17.55 -7.49 6.91
CA GLU A 78 16.33 -7.54 7.70
C GLU A 78 16.52 -6.69 8.95
N THR A 79 15.50 -5.89 9.27
CA THR A 79 15.46 -5.08 10.49
C THR A 79 14.21 -5.45 11.29
N THR A 80 14.38 -5.77 12.57
CA THR A 80 13.26 -5.95 13.50
C THR A 80 12.59 -4.61 13.80
N THR A 81 11.27 -4.60 13.80
CA THR A 81 10.45 -3.42 14.13
C THR A 81 10.00 -3.45 15.58
N SER A 82 9.46 -2.35 16.10
CA SER A 82 8.97 -2.31 17.50
C SER A 82 7.76 -3.22 17.75
N SER A 83 6.98 -3.50 16.69
CA SER A 83 5.81 -4.38 16.69
C SER A 83 5.49 -4.87 15.28
N GLY A 84 4.46 -5.71 15.12
CA GLY A 84 3.99 -6.12 13.79
C GLY A 84 3.55 -4.93 12.94
N ILE A 85 3.74 -5.02 11.63
CA ILE A 85 3.46 -3.93 10.68
C ILE A 85 2.21 -4.24 9.86
N PHE A 86 1.28 -3.28 9.76
CA PHE A 86 0.06 -3.39 8.95
C PHE A 86 0.14 -2.66 7.61
N ASP A 87 0.99 -1.62 7.52
CA ASP A 87 1.21 -0.93 6.25
C ASP A 87 2.57 -0.21 6.27
N ILE A 88 3.15 -0.10 5.08
CA ILE A 88 4.31 0.72 4.80
C ILE A 88 4.04 1.55 3.56
N LYS A 89 4.56 2.78 3.49
CA LYS A 89 4.59 3.60 2.25
C LYS A 89 5.83 4.44 2.19
N TRP A 90 6.39 4.56 0.99
CA TRP A 90 7.50 5.46 0.71
C TRP A 90 7.04 6.90 0.56
N ASN A 91 7.83 7.82 1.11
CA ASN A 91 7.89 9.17 0.59
C ASN A 91 8.38 9.13 -0.86
N THR A 92 7.76 9.90 -1.74
CA THR A 92 8.07 9.78 -3.19
C THR A 92 9.37 10.49 -3.58
N GLU A 93 9.81 11.46 -2.77
CA GLU A 93 11.05 12.21 -3.01
C GLU A 93 12.12 11.87 -1.96
N ALA A 94 13.39 12.07 -2.31
CA ALA A 94 14.46 11.90 -1.32
C ALA A 94 14.40 13.04 -0.29
N MET A 95 14.49 12.70 1.00
CA MET A 95 14.72 13.67 2.07
C MET A 95 16.18 13.62 2.48
N ASN A 96 16.91 14.73 2.27
CA ASN A 96 18.34 14.81 2.57
C ASN A 96 19.17 13.68 1.93
N GLY A 97 18.83 13.30 0.69
CA GLY A 97 19.50 12.24 -0.07
C GLY A 97 19.13 10.81 0.37
N LYS A 98 18.12 10.64 1.23
CA LYS A 98 17.65 9.35 1.72
C LYS A 98 16.22 9.09 1.26
N ALA A 99 15.91 7.84 0.93
CA ALA A 99 14.52 7.44 0.70
C ALA A 99 13.86 7.15 2.06
N MET A 100 12.71 7.77 2.33
CA MET A 100 12.02 7.64 3.63
C MET A 100 10.84 6.68 3.50
N LEU A 101 10.74 5.73 4.42
CA LEU A 101 9.65 4.75 4.50
C LEU A 101 8.89 4.97 5.81
N GLY A 102 7.59 5.24 5.71
CA GLY A 102 6.70 5.23 6.87
C GLY A 102 6.20 3.82 7.15
N ALA A 103 6.02 3.49 8.43
CA ALA A 103 5.48 2.22 8.88
C ALA A 103 4.39 2.42 9.95
N ALA A 104 3.24 1.79 9.75
CA ALA A 104 2.10 1.75 10.67
C ALA A 104 2.17 0.46 11.49
N THR A 105 2.38 0.58 12.80
CA THR A 105 2.59 -0.57 13.68
C THR A 105 1.32 -0.97 14.44
N ALA A 106 1.25 -2.26 14.78
CA ALA A 106 0.22 -2.84 15.62
C ALA A 106 0.35 -2.47 17.11
N SER A 107 1.35 -1.67 17.48
CA SER A 107 1.49 -1.04 18.79
C SER A 107 0.97 0.41 18.83
N GLY A 108 0.42 0.92 17.72
CA GLY A 108 -0.09 2.29 17.66
C GLY A 108 0.97 3.34 17.31
N LEU A 109 2.13 2.90 16.80
CA LEU A 109 3.23 3.79 16.45
C LEU A 109 3.23 4.06 14.94
N LEU A 110 3.51 5.31 14.59
CA LEU A 110 4.00 5.69 13.27
C LEU A 110 5.52 5.80 13.34
N GLU A 111 6.23 4.96 12.60
CA GLU A 111 7.69 4.93 12.56
C GLU A 111 8.22 5.37 11.20
N LEU A 112 9.42 5.97 11.18
CA LEU A 112 10.15 6.25 9.94
C LEU A 112 11.42 5.42 9.86
N TYR A 113 11.63 4.84 8.70
CA TYR A 113 12.85 4.17 8.29
C TYR A 113 13.48 4.95 7.14
N GLU A 114 14.81 4.90 7.03
CA GLU A 114 15.57 5.53 5.97
C GLU A 114 16.37 4.47 5.21
N LEU A 115 16.25 4.49 3.88
CA LEU A 115 17.10 3.72 2.97
C LEU A 115 18.19 4.65 2.46
N VAL A 116 19.43 4.27 2.71
CA VAL A 116 20.62 5.10 2.46
C VAL A 116 21.59 4.35 1.56
N LEU A 117 22.16 5.05 0.58
CA LEU A 117 23.20 4.52 -0.31
C LEU A 117 24.58 4.94 0.19
N GLU A 118 25.33 4.02 0.77
CA GLU A 118 26.69 4.24 1.28
C GLU A 118 27.62 3.17 0.67
N ASN A 119 28.75 3.58 0.05
CA ASN A 119 29.72 2.65 -0.56
C ASN A 119 29.12 1.64 -1.55
N ASN A 120 28.15 2.07 -2.37
CA ASN A 120 27.36 1.23 -3.29
C ASN A 120 26.49 0.15 -2.62
N LEU A 121 26.29 0.23 -1.31
CA LEU A 121 25.36 -0.61 -0.57
C LEU A 121 24.16 0.23 -0.14
N GLN A 122 22.95 -0.29 -0.39
CA GLN A 122 21.75 0.31 0.15
C GLN A 122 21.40 -0.36 1.47
N THR A 123 21.18 0.44 2.51
CA THR A 123 20.87 -0.02 3.86
C THR A 123 19.64 0.71 4.40
N LEU A 124 18.63 -0.06 4.77
CA LEU A 124 17.41 0.31 5.47
C LEU A 124 17.65 0.27 6.97
N ARG A 125 17.40 1.38 7.65
CA ARG A 125 17.52 1.48 9.10
C ARG A 125 16.43 2.36 9.70
N HIS A 126 16.09 2.14 10.96
CA HIS A 126 15.18 3.02 11.69
C HIS A 126 15.79 4.43 11.78
N SER A 127 15.02 5.46 11.45
CA SER A 127 15.49 6.87 11.43
C SER A 127 15.64 7.49 12.82
N GLY A 128 15.03 6.86 13.83
CA GLY A 128 14.91 7.37 15.19
C GLY A 128 13.64 8.20 15.41
N LEU A 129 12.83 8.42 14.38
CA LEU A 129 11.58 9.16 14.47
C LEU A 129 10.39 8.21 14.64
N THR A 130 9.64 8.44 15.72
CA THR A 130 8.44 7.70 16.07
C THR A 130 7.39 8.68 16.61
N ALA A 131 6.12 8.46 16.28
CA ALA A 131 4.99 9.13 16.91
C ALA A 131 4.09 8.09 17.57
N ASP A 132 3.75 8.32 18.83
CA ASP A 132 2.62 7.65 19.48
C ASP A 132 1.34 8.24 18.91
N ALA A 133 0.68 7.46 18.07
CA ALA A 133 -0.44 7.96 17.31
C ALA A 133 -1.71 8.01 18.15
N GLU A 134 -1.86 7.06 19.08
CA GLU A 134 -2.86 7.04 20.15
C GLU A 134 -2.60 5.89 21.16
N ALA A 135 -2.66 6.19 22.46
CA ALA A 135 -2.58 5.17 23.51
C ALA A 135 -3.78 4.22 23.40
N GLU A 136 -3.50 2.91 23.23
CA GLU A 136 -4.48 1.81 23.12
C GLU A 136 -5.13 1.58 21.73
N SER A 137 -4.72 2.31 20.69
CA SER A 137 -5.14 2.07 19.30
C SER A 137 -3.98 1.53 18.44
N MET A 138 -4.28 0.82 17.35
CA MET A 138 -3.30 0.36 16.37
C MET A 138 -3.30 1.28 15.15
N CYS A 139 -2.13 1.52 14.54
CA CYS A 139 -2.03 2.17 13.24
C CYS A 139 -2.27 1.11 12.15
N LEU A 140 -3.33 1.26 11.35
CA LEU A 140 -3.76 0.25 10.36
C LEU A 140 -3.27 0.53 8.94
N SER A 141 -3.19 1.80 8.55
CA SER A 141 -2.66 2.22 7.25
C SER A 141 -2.01 3.59 7.33
N LEU A 142 -1.20 3.92 6.33
CA LEU A 142 -0.66 5.27 6.17
C LEU A 142 -0.55 5.69 4.70
N ASP A 143 -0.53 6.99 4.43
CA ASP A 143 -0.23 7.51 3.10
C ASP A 143 0.46 8.89 3.16
N TRP A 144 1.27 9.18 2.15
CA TRP A 144 2.00 10.45 2.00
C TRP A 144 1.26 11.37 1.03
N ASN A 145 1.17 12.66 1.34
CA ASN A 145 0.47 13.63 0.48
C ASN A 145 1.29 14.18 -0.70
N ASN A 146 2.36 13.49 -1.12
CA ASN A 146 3.27 13.96 -2.16
C ASN A 146 3.58 12.91 -3.24
N ARG A 147 2.65 11.98 -3.48
CA ARG A 147 2.86 10.91 -4.47
C ARG A 147 3.03 11.41 -5.91
N VAL A 148 2.34 12.49 -6.29
CA VAL A 148 2.48 13.12 -7.62
C VAL A 148 2.91 14.57 -7.48
N LEU A 149 2.31 15.31 -6.55
CA LEU A 149 2.71 16.69 -6.28
C LEU A 149 3.94 16.74 -5.38
N SER A 150 5.04 17.28 -5.90
CA SER A 150 6.26 17.54 -5.14
C SER A 150 5.97 18.41 -3.91
N ASN A 151 6.52 18.02 -2.77
CA ASN A 151 6.37 18.75 -1.51
C ASN A 151 7.59 18.50 -0.63
N ALA A 152 8.33 19.57 -0.36
CA ALA A 152 9.53 19.53 0.49
C ALA A 152 9.23 19.19 1.97
N GLN A 153 7.98 19.35 2.40
CA GLN A 153 7.53 19.04 3.77
C GLN A 153 6.20 18.28 3.70
N PRO A 154 6.24 17.00 3.28
CA PRO A 154 5.03 16.21 3.12
C PRO A 154 4.44 15.84 4.48
N SER A 155 3.13 15.62 4.47
CA SER A 155 2.36 15.12 5.61
C SER A 155 2.05 13.65 5.40
N ILE A 156 1.85 12.94 6.52
CA ILE A 156 1.41 11.54 6.55
C ILE A 156 0.01 11.49 7.17
N CYS A 157 -0.95 10.81 6.54
CA CYS A 157 -2.20 10.44 7.18
C CYS A 157 -2.09 9.02 7.71
N VAL A 158 -2.73 8.74 8.84
CA VAL A 158 -2.76 7.43 9.49
C VAL A 158 -4.19 7.09 9.85
N SER A 159 -4.60 5.85 9.58
CA SER A 159 -5.88 5.30 10.04
C SER A 159 -5.70 4.39 11.25
N HIS A 160 -6.71 4.38 12.13
CA HIS A 160 -6.58 3.77 13.46
C HIS A 160 -7.65 2.71 13.73
N SER A 161 -7.33 1.75 14.59
CA SER A 161 -8.26 0.66 14.95
C SER A 161 -9.46 1.10 15.80
N ASN A 162 -9.44 2.32 16.33
CA ASN A 162 -10.56 2.89 17.08
C ASN A 162 -11.51 3.77 16.22
N GLY A 163 -11.23 3.86 14.91
CA GLY A 163 -12.04 4.58 13.92
C GLY A 163 -11.63 6.02 13.73
N SER A 164 -10.55 6.47 14.39
CA SER A 164 -9.98 7.79 14.18
C SER A 164 -9.11 7.83 12.91
N LEU A 165 -8.87 9.05 12.42
CA LEU A 165 -7.81 9.37 11.47
C LEU A 165 -6.94 10.45 12.09
N SER A 166 -5.65 10.44 11.78
CA SER A 166 -4.74 11.52 12.15
C SER A 166 -3.83 11.92 11.00
N VAL A 167 -3.38 13.18 11.02
CA VAL A 167 -2.46 13.76 10.04
C VAL A 167 -1.26 14.33 10.76
N TRP A 168 -0.07 14.02 10.26
CA TRP A 168 1.21 14.33 10.88
C TRP A 168 2.11 15.08 9.90
N ASN A 169 2.77 16.12 10.39
CA ASN A 169 3.89 16.75 9.70
C ASN A 169 5.20 16.20 10.25
N ILE A 170 6.23 16.20 9.42
CA ILE A 170 7.59 15.85 9.84
C ILE A 170 8.38 17.15 10.00
N ALA A 171 8.87 17.39 11.21
CA ALA A 171 9.76 18.50 11.52
C ALA A 171 11.14 17.97 11.97
N SER A 172 12.12 18.88 12.10
CA SER A 172 13.48 18.52 12.53
C SER A 172 13.54 17.88 13.92
N GLN A 173 12.56 18.16 14.78
CA GLN A 173 12.44 17.62 16.14
C GLN A 173 11.54 16.37 16.21
N GLY A 174 11.04 15.88 15.07
CA GLY A 174 10.15 14.72 14.96
C GLY A 174 8.76 15.07 14.45
N PHE A 175 7.80 14.21 14.77
CA PHE A 175 6.43 14.33 14.28
C PHE A 175 5.63 15.40 15.02
N ILE A 176 4.81 16.13 14.27
CA ILE A 176 3.85 17.10 14.80
C ILE A 176 2.46 16.71 14.33
N ARG A 177 1.57 16.35 15.26
CA ARG A 177 0.17 16.06 14.94
C ARG A 177 -0.53 17.33 14.47
N ARG A 178 -0.93 17.36 13.20
CA ARG A 178 -1.65 18.47 12.57
C ARG A 178 -3.15 18.39 12.85
N ALA A 179 -3.72 17.19 12.74
CA ALA A 179 -5.15 16.97 12.91
C ALA A 179 -5.42 15.55 13.40
N GLU A 180 -6.56 15.37 14.07
CA GLU A 180 -7.07 14.10 14.53
C GLU A 180 -8.60 14.22 14.70
N TRP A 181 -9.34 13.23 14.23
CA TRP A 181 -10.80 13.21 14.37
C TRP A 181 -11.34 11.79 14.32
N ARG A 182 -12.53 11.58 14.90
CA ARG A 182 -13.26 10.33 14.80
C ARG A 182 -13.91 10.25 13.41
N ALA A 183 -13.33 9.46 12.53
CA ALA A 183 -13.76 9.36 11.15
C ALA A 183 -14.87 8.33 10.96
N HIS A 184 -14.79 7.21 11.67
CA HIS A 184 -15.70 6.07 11.55
C HIS A 184 -16.16 5.57 12.92
N ASP A 185 -17.40 5.08 12.95
CA ASP A 185 -18.02 4.45 14.12
C ASP A 185 -19.14 3.54 13.64
N LEU A 186 -19.44 2.51 14.43
CA LEU A 186 -20.60 1.67 14.24
C LEU A 186 -21.47 1.77 15.49
N TYR A 187 -22.63 2.44 15.36
CA TYR A 187 -23.55 2.72 16.47
C TYR A 187 -22.87 3.46 17.64
N GLY A 188 -21.93 4.38 17.33
CA GLY A 188 -21.17 5.13 18.34
C GLY A 188 -19.99 4.37 18.95
N ALA A 189 -19.80 3.08 18.64
CA ALA A 189 -18.66 2.30 19.11
C ALA A 189 -17.44 2.44 18.17
N PRO A 190 -16.19 2.44 18.71
CA PRO A 190 -14.96 2.36 17.91
C PRO A 190 -14.96 1.14 16.98
N ILE A 191 -14.44 1.32 15.77
CA ILE A 191 -14.28 0.27 14.76
C ILE A 191 -13.01 0.51 13.96
N GLU A 192 -12.49 -0.52 13.31
CA GLU A 192 -11.30 -0.44 12.50
C GLU A 192 -11.49 0.45 11.26
N ALA A 193 -10.77 1.58 11.21
CA ALA A 193 -10.58 2.35 9.99
C ALA A 193 -9.41 1.74 9.20
N TRP A 194 -9.72 0.81 8.30
CA TRP A 194 -8.72 0.03 7.57
C TRP A 194 -7.83 0.83 6.64
N ILE A 195 -8.33 1.93 6.08
CA ILE A 195 -7.59 2.69 5.07
C ILE A 195 -7.82 4.19 5.17
N ALA A 196 -6.73 4.96 5.06
CA ALA A 196 -6.73 6.37 4.73
C ALA A 196 -5.79 6.61 3.55
N ALA A 197 -6.25 7.33 2.53
CA ALA A 197 -5.46 7.61 1.33
C ALA A 197 -5.54 9.08 0.98
N PHE A 198 -4.39 9.73 0.83
CA PHE A 198 -4.33 11.09 0.31
C PHE A 198 -4.62 11.09 -1.19
N SER A 199 -5.29 12.14 -1.64
CA SER A 199 -5.30 12.46 -3.06
C SER A 199 -3.87 12.79 -3.47
N CYS A 200 -3.36 12.07 -4.48
CA CYS A 200 -2.06 12.40 -5.05
C CYS A 200 -2.07 13.73 -5.81
N HIS A 201 -3.26 14.31 -6.09
CA HIS A 201 -3.48 15.53 -6.85
C HIS A 201 -3.99 16.72 -6.03
N ASP A 202 -4.35 16.52 -4.75
CA ASP A 202 -4.64 17.61 -3.79
C ASP A 202 -4.17 17.19 -2.40
N PRO A 203 -3.11 17.81 -1.83
CA PRO A 203 -2.51 17.40 -0.57
C PRO A 203 -3.39 17.66 0.67
N ASN A 204 -4.57 18.25 0.49
CA ASN A 204 -5.56 18.47 1.54
C ASN A 204 -6.76 17.55 1.47
N VAL A 205 -6.92 16.78 0.38
CA VAL A 205 -8.04 15.85 0.22
C VAL A 205 -7.57 14.46 0.56
N LEU A 206 -8.34 13.75 1.39
CA LEU A 206 -8.12 12.33 1.65
C LEU A 206 -9.45 11.59 1.71
N LEU A 207 -9.39 10.30 1.43
CA LEU A 207 -10.51 9.38 1.58
C LEU A 207 -10.21 8.36 2.67
N SER A 208 -11.25 7.79 3.25
CA SER A 208 -11.12 6.71 4.22
C SER A 208 -12.21 5.66 4.10
N GLY A 209 -11.87 4.47 4.57
CA GLY A 209 -12.71 3.29 4.60
C GLY A 209 -12.52 2.51 5.90
N ALA A 210 -13.60 1.89 6.38
CA ALA A 210 -13.65 1.18 7.65
C ALA A 210 -14.62 -0.01 7.60
N ASP A 211 -14.74 -0.74 8.71
CA ASP A 211 -15.68 -1.85 8.90
C ASP A 211 -17.16 -1.45 8.87
N ASP A 212 -17.49 -0.15 8.92
CA ASP A 212 -18.86 0.35 8.73
C ASP A 212 -19.34 0.22 7.27
N ALA A 213 -18.49 -0.28 6.35
CA ALA A 213 -18.72 -0.35 4.91
C ALA A 213 -18.97 1.03 4.26
N VAL A 214 -18.51 2.10 4.90
CA VAL A 214 -18.72 3.47 4.44
C VAL A 214 -17.45 4.04 3.84
N LEU A 215 -17.56 4.61 2.64
CA LEU A 215 -16.52 5.45 2.05
C LEU A 215 -16.77 6.91 2.44
N LYS A 216 -15.77 7.56 3.05
CA LYS A 216 -15.85 8.98 3.42
C LYS A 216 -14.75 9.79 2.76
N GLY A 217 -15.04 11.04 2.48
CA GLY A 217 -14.07 12.03 2.01
C GLY A 217 -13.88 13.15 3.02
N TRP A 218 -12.71 13.75 3.00
CA TRP A 218 -12.30 14.80 3.93
C TRP A 218 -11.49 15.86 3.20
N ASP A 219 -11.62 17.11 3.66
CA ASP A 219 -10.82 18.24 3.18
C ASP A 219 -10.21 18.96 4.38
N LEU A 220 -8.87 18.90 4.50
CA LEU A 220 -8.11 19.49 5.61
C LEU A 220 -8.10 21.02 5.61
N ARG A 221 -8.69 21.67 4.61
CA ARG A 221 -8.95 23.13 4.58
C ARG A 221 -10.26 23.49 5.29
N ALA A 222 -11.16 22.52 5.44
CA ALA A 222 -12.42 22.64 6.16
C ALA A 222 -12.29 22.07 7.58
N ASP A 223 -13.40 22.05 8.32
CA ASP A 223 -13.49 21.31 9.58
C ASP A 223 -13.31 19.81 9.30
N SER A 224 -12.17 19.25 9.71
CA SER A 224 -11.84 17.84 9.50
C SER A 224 -12.79 16.88 10.21
N ALA A 225 -13.58 17.34 11.20
CA ALA A 225 -14.60 16.53 11.85
C ALA A 225 -15.83 16.27 10.95
N ALA A 226 -16.01 17.02 9.86
CA ALA A 226 -17.11 16.87 8.94
C ALA A 226 -16.65 16.26 7.62
N SER A 227 -17.16 15.07 7.29
CA SER A 227 -16.90 14.44 5.99
C SER A 227 -17.49 15.28 4.86
N THR A 228 -16.74 15.50 3.78
CA THR A 228 -17.21 16.20 2.57
C THR A 228 -18.23 15.37 1.78
N PHE A 229 -18.15 14.05 1.88
CA PHE A 229 -19.18 13.12 1.42
C PHE A 229 -19.17 11.84 2.25
N LYS A 230 -20.29 11.11 2.17
CA LYS A 230 -20.47 9.77 2.74
C LYS A 230 -21.17 8.87 1.72
N ASN A 231 -20.56 7.75 1.36
CA ASN A 231 -21.20 6.70 0.56
C ASN A 231 -21.28 5.40 1.36
N ALA A 232 -22.50 5.00 1.72
CA ALA A 232 -22.79 3.79 2.49
C ALA A 232 -23.67 2.81 1.70
N LYS A 233 -23.72 2.94 0.36
CA LYS A 233 -24.63 2.19 -0.50
C LYS A 233 -23.92 1.24 -1.46
N GLN A 234 -22.64 1.48 -1.76
CA GLN A 234 -21.91 0.66 -2.73
C GLN A 234 -21.48 -0.68 -2.15
N PHE A 235 -20.82 -0.66 -0.99
CA PHE A 235 -20.17 -1.82 -0.40
C PHE A 235 -21.02 -2.39 0.73
N SER A 236 -20.89 -3.69 0.93
CA SER A 236 -21.60 -4.42 1.98
C SER A 236 -20.71 -4.86 3.14
N MET A 237 -19.39 -4.74 2.97
CA MET A 237 -18.38 -5.06 3.99
C MET A 237 -17.30 -3.96 4.03
N GLY A 238 -16.33 -4.11 4.95
CA GLY A 238 -15.30 -3.13 5.19
C GLY A 238 -14.56 -2.68 3.93
N ILE A 239 -14.19 -1.41 3.86
CA ILE A 239 -13.38 -0.87 2.75
C ILE A 239 -11.92 -0.96 3.15
N CYS A 240 -11.14 -1.77 2.43
CA CYS A 240 -9.79 -2.17 2.82
C CYS A 240 -8.69 -1.51 1.99
N SER A 241 -9.01 -0.97 0.81
CA SER A 241 -8.02 -0.34 -0.05
C SER A 241 -8.60 0.84 -0.82
N ILE A 242 -7.83 1.92 -0.91
CA ILE A 242 -8.15 3.12 -1.69
C ILE A 242 -6.86 3.56 -2.36
N GLN A 243 -6.92 3.84 -3.66
CA GLN A 243 -5.78 4.38 -4.37
C GLN A 243 -6.21 5.33 -5.49
N PHE A 244 -5.78 6.58 -5.37
CA PHE A 244 -5.92 7.59 -6.41
C PHE A 244 -5.03 7.24 -7.61
N HIS A 245 -5.57 7.48 -8.80
CA HIS A 245 -4.88 7.22 -10.05
C HIS A 245 -3.82 8.29 -10.33
N THR A 246 -2.58 7.89 -10.58
CA THR A 246 -1.43 8.82 -10.67
C THR A 246 -1.43 9.72 -11.90
N HIS A 247 -2.07 9.30 -13.01
CA HIS A 247 -2.06 10.04 -14.29
C HIS A 247 -3.41 10.58 -14.74
N ASP A 248 -4.46 10.32 -13.99
CA ASP A 248 -5.82 10.75 -14.30
C ASP A 248 -6.40 11.25 -13.00
N GLU A 249 -6.42 12.58 -12.87
CA GLU A 249 -6.83 13.24 -11.64
C GLU A 249 -8.25 12.86 -11.24
N ARG A 250 -9.09 12.44 -12.19
CA ARG A 250 -10.47 12.09 -11.94
C ARG A 250 -10.62 10.79 -11.14
N LEU A 251 -9.74 9.82 -11.37
CA LEU A 251 -9.99 8.43 -11.03
C LEU A 251 -9.46 8.04 -9.64
N VAL A 252 -10.26 7.26 -8.93
CA VAL A 252 -9.84 6.57 -7.70
C VAL A 252 -10.38 5.14 -7.72
N ALA A 253 -9.53 4.17 -7.36
CA ALA A 253 -9.92 2.79 -7.18
C ALA A 253 -10.20 2.52 -5.69
N VAL A 254 -11.29 1.82 -5.40
CA VAL A 254 -11.69 1.46 -4.04
C VAL A 254 -11.98 -0.03 -3.99
N GLY A 255 -11.39 -0.71 -3.02
CA GLY A 255 -11.53 -2.15 -2.78
C GLY A 255 -12.21 -2.43 -1.44
N SER A 256 -13.15 -3.37 -1.43
CA SER A 256 -13.84 -3.82 -0.22
C SER A 256 -13.57 -5.29 0.08
N PHE A 257 -13.72 -5.65 1.34
CA PHE A 257 -13.72 -7.02 1.81
C PHE A 257 -14.81 -7.89 1.17
N ASP A 258 -15.88 -7.28 0.63
CA ASP A 258 -16.91 -8.02 -0.10
C ASP A 258 -16.47 -8.51 -1.51
N GLY A 259 -15.24 -8.17 -1.91
CA GLY A 259 -14.63 -8.62 -3.15
C GLY A 259 -14.87 -7.72 -4.36
N GLN A 260 -15.50 -6.56 -4.15
CA GLN A 260 -15.68 -5.56 -5.19
C GLN A 260 -14.45 -4.64 -5.31
N VAL A 261 -14.01 -4.43 -6.54
CA VAL A 261 -13.18 -3.29 -6.95
C VAL A 261 -14.08 -2.29 -7.68
N ALA A 262 -14.23 -1.09 -7.16
CA ALA A 262 -15.01 -0.02 -7.77
C ALA A 262 -14.11 1.15 -8.18
N ILE A 263 -14.28 1.61 -9.41
CA ILE A 263 -13.59 2.80 -9.94
C ILE A 263 -14.55 3.98 -9.89
N TRP A 264 -14.09 5.11 -9.37
CA TRP A 264 -14.90 6.30 -9.15
C TRP A 264 -14.31 7.53 -9.83
N ASP A 265 -15.19 8.48 -10.14
CA ASP A 265 -14.82 9.87 -10.34
C ASP A 265 -14.83 10.56 -8.97
N HIS A 266 -13.65 10.90 -8.43
CA HIS A 266 -13.57 11.45 -7.07
C HIS A 266 -14.20 12.85 -6.94
N ARG A 267 -14.52 13.51 -8.06
CA ARG A 267 -15.29 14.78 -8.09
C ARG A 267 -16.79 14.54 -7.90
N ASN A 268 -17.26 13.29 -8.04
CA ASN A 268 -18.64 12.88 -7.82
C ASN A 268 -18.74 11.45 -7.24
N MET A 269 -18.71 11.37 -5.91
CA MET A 269 -18.72 10.11 -5.15
C MET A 269 -20.13 9.55 -4.87
N THR A 270 -21.11 9.84 -5.74
CA THR A 270 -22.49 9.35 -5.58
C THR A 270 -22.68 7.91 -6.05
N ARG A 271 -22.04 7.53 -7.17
CA ARG A 271 -21.99 6.16 -7.71
C ARG A 271 -20.66 5.90 -8.41
N PRO A 272 -20.17 4.66 -8.45
CA PRO A 272 -18.97 4.32 -9.21
C PRO A 272 -19.22 4.44 -10.71
N LEU A 273 -18.14 4.59 -11.46
CA LEU A 273 -18.12 4.51 -12.92
C LEU A 273 -18.29 3.05 -13.37
N VAL A 274 -17.58 2.15 -12.69
CA VAL A 274 -17.59 0.70 -12.95
C VAL A 274 -17.28 -0.06 -11.67
N VAL A 275 -17.86 -1.24 -11.56
CA VAL A 275 -17.65 -2.20 -10.47
C VAL A 275 -17.20 -3.51 -11.09
N TYR A 276 -16.18 -4.13 -10.50
CA TYR A 276 -15.64 -5.42 -10.90
C TYR A 276 -15.61 -6.37 -9.72
N GLU A 277 -16.18 -7.56 -9.91
CA GLU A 277 -16.20 -8.63 -8.93
C GLU A 277 -14.89 -9.43 -9.04
N ALA A 278 -13.90 -9.13 -8.19
CA ALA A 278 -12.62 -9.80 -8.25
C ALA A 278 -12.63 -11.17 -7.57
N GLY A 279 -13.59 -11.41 -6.68
CA GLY A 279 -13.69 -12.60 -5.84
C GLY A 279 -12.64 -12.57 -4.73
N GLY A 280 -13.07 -12.57 -3.46
CA GLY A 280 -12.20 -12.44 -2.28
C GLY A 280 -11.90 -10.98 -1.91
N GLY A 281 -11.72 -10.69 -0.61
CA GLY A 281 -11.57 -9.32 -0.10
C GLY A 281 -10.38 -8.56 -0.70
N ILE A 282 -10.55 -7.28 -1.01
CA ILE A 282 -9.55 -6.48 -1.72
C ILE A 282 -8.61 -5.74 -0.75
N TRP A 283 -7.46 -6.33 -0.43
CA TRP A 283 -6.54 -5.77 0.57
C TRP A 283 -5.60 -4.69 0.03
N ARG A 284 -5.19 -4.78 -1.24
CA ARG A 284 -4.27 -3.82 -1.86
C ARG A 284 -4.61 -3.58 -3.32
N LEU A 285 -4.51 -2.31 -3.73
CA LEU A 285 -4.70 -1.82 -5.08
C LEU A 285 -3.52 -0.93 -5.49
N LYS A 286 -2.96 -1.18 -6.68
CA LYS A 286 -1.81 -0.46 -7.24
C LYS A 286 -1.97 -0.20 -8.75
N TRP A 287 -2.36 1.01 -9.12
CA TRP A 287 -2.28 1.57 -10.46
C TRP A 287 -0.85 1.47 -10.97
N HIS A 288 -0.70 1.17 -12.24
CA HIS A 288 0.59 1.08 -12.87
C HIS A 288 1.24 2.48 -12.97
N PRO A 289 2.52 2.61 -12.61
CA PRO A 289 3.20 3.89 -12.50
C PRO A 289 3.52 4.54 -13.86
N GLU A 290 3.65 3.77 -14.94
CA GLU A 290 3.92 4.32 -16.28
C GLU A 290 2.66 4.84 -16.98
N VAL A 291 2.75 6.03 -17.57
CA VAL A 291 1.66 6.67 -18.32
C VAL A 291 1.15 5.80 -19.48
N ALA A 292 2.04 5.06 -20.16
CA ALA A 292 1.70 4.19 -21.28
C ALA A 292 0.83 2.98 -20.87
N ARG A 293 0.79 2.67 -19.57
CA ARG A 293 0.08 1.54 -18.98
C ARG A 293 -0.87 1.98 -17.87
N LYS A 294 -1.21 3.27 -17.81
CA LYS A 294 -1.94 3.89 -16.70
C LYS A 294 -3.27 3.21 -16.34
N GLU A 295 -3.92 2.57 -17.32
CA GLU A 295 -5.18 1.84 -17.12
C GLU A 295 -5.03 0.50 -16.38
N LEU A 296 -3.81 0.05 -16.13
CA LEU A 296 -3.56 -1.19 -15.42
C LEU A 296 -3.62 -0.98 -13.91
N LEU A 297 -4.41 -1.82 -13.25
CA LEU A 297 -4.59 -1.85 -11.80
C LEU A 297 -4.26 -3.24 -11.27
N LEU A 298 -3.26 -3.32 -10.40
CA LEU A 298 -2.89 -4.53 -9.70
C LEU A 298 -3.73 -4.66 -8.43
N ALA A 299 -4.25 -5.86 -8.17
CA ALA A 299 -5.11 -6.15 -7.03
C ALA A 299 -4.62 -7.39 -6.27
N ALA A 300 -4.54 -7.29 -4.94
CA ALA A 300 -4.46 -8.43 -4.03
C ALA A 300 -5.86 -8.80 -3.56
N CYS A 301 -6.36 -9.94 -4.03
CA CYS A 301 -7.69 -10.45 -3.73
C CYS A 301 -7.54 -11.62 -2.76
N MET A 302 -7.83 -11.39 -1.47
CA MET A 302 -7.54 -12.27 -0.33
C MET A 302 -7.62 -13.77 -0.64
N ASP A 303 -8.75 -14.22 -1.17
CA ASP A 303 -9.04 -15.64 -1.44
C ASP A 303 -8.91 -16.04 -2.92
N ASN A 304 -8.54 -15.10 -3.81
CA ASN A 304 -8.48 -15.32 -5.25
C ASN A 304 -7.15 -14.83 -5.88
N GLY A 305 -6.09 -14.84 -5.08
CA GLY A 305 -4.73 -14.52 -5.50
C GLY A 305 -4.59 -13.07 -5.95
N PHE A 306 -3.70 -12.85 -6.93
CA PHE A 306 -3.38 -11.53 -7.45
C PHE A 306 -3.91 -11.38 -8.86
N GLN A 307 -4.46 -10.23 -9.19
CA GLN A 307 -5.04 -9.94 -10.50
C GLN A 307 -4.44 -8.66 -11.07
N VAL A 308 -4.21 -8.66 -12.39
CA VAL A 308 -3.99 -7.43 -13.15
C VAL A 308 -5.28 -7.13 -13.89
N LEU A 309 -5.85 -5.99 -13.58
CA LEU A 309 -7.08 -5.46 -14.17
C LEU A 309 -6.70 -4.35 -15.15
N GLU A 310 -7.48 -4.19 -16.22
CA GLU A 310 -7.35 -3.11 -17.19
C GLU A 310 -8.67 -2.35 -17.26
N LEU A 311 -8.63 -1.05 -17.01
CA LEU A 311 -9.74 -0.14 -17.22
C LEU A 311 -9.90 0.14 -18.72
N ALA A 312 -11.09 -0.11 -19.27
CA ALA A 312 -11.38 0.21 -20.65
C ALA A 312 -11.36 1.74 -20.84
N ALA A 313 -10.94 2.22 -22.02
CA ALA A 313 -10.84 3.67 -22.31
C ALA A 313 -12.17 4.46 -22.19
N SER A 314 -13.30 3.77 -22.09
CA SER A 314 -14.62 4.38 -21.83
C SER A 314 -14.92 4.56 -20.34
N ASP A 315 -14.06 4.04 -19.47
CA ASP A 315 -14.21 3.91 -18.02
C ASP A 315 -15.45 3.12 -17.58
N ALA A 316 -16.09 2.40 -18.51
CA ALA A 316 -17.34 1.69 -18.30
C ALA A 316 -17.14 0.19 -18.00
N GLN A 317 -15.92 -0.33 -18.15
CA GLN A 317 -15.62 -1.75 -17.97
C GLN A 317 -14.20 -1.93 -17.43
N VAL A 318 -14.04 -2.93 -16.57
CA VAL A 318 -12.75 -3.43 -16.12
C VAL A 318 -12.60 -4.88 -16.56
N ASN A 319 -11.47 -5.22 -17.16
CA ASN A 319 -11.17 -6.56 -17.64
C ASN A 319 -9.98 -7.14 -16.88
N LYS A 320 -10.06 -8.41 -16.47
CA LYS A 320 -8.89 -9.13 -15.96
C LYS A 320 -7.99 -9.56 -17.10
N VAL A 321 -6.77 -9.02 -17.14
CA VAL A 321 -5.78 -9.30 -18.19
C VAL A 321 -4.69 -10.27 -17.74
N ALA A 322 -4.47 -10.42 -16.42
CA ALA A 322 -3.60 -11.45 -15.87
C ALA A 322 -4.03 -11.86 -14.46
N SER A 323 -3.55 -13.03 -14.02
CA SER A 323 -3.70 -13.49 -12.64
C SER A 323 -2.49 -14.31 -12.18
N TYR A 324 -2.24 -14.32 -10.88
CA TYR A 324 -1.19 -15.09 -10.23
C TYR A 324 -1.72 -15.74 -8.95
N THR A 325 -1.73 -17.07 -8.89
CA THR A 325 -2.35 -17.87 -7.83
C THR A 325 -1.41 -18.95 -7.29
N ASN A 326 -0.09 -18.72 -7.36
CA ASN A 326 0.90 -19.70 -6.92
C ASN A 326 1.18 -19.64 -5.41
N HIS A 327 0.68 -18.61 -4.72
CA HIS A 327 0.66 -18.56 -3.26
C HIS A 327 -0.30 -19.62 -2.70
N LYS A 328 -0.03 -20.11 -1.50
CA LYS A 328 -0.79 -21.17 -0.84
C LYS A 328 -1.72 -20.64 0.24
N SER A 329 -1.64 -19.34 0.54
CA SER A 329 -2.47 -18.66 1.52
C SER A 329 -3.04 -17.35 0.97
N LEU A 330 -3.46 -16.47 1.89
CA LEU A 330 -4.23 -15.28 1.62
C LEU A 330 -3.37 -14.20 0.95
N ALA A 331 -3.85 -13.67 -0.17
CA ALA A 331 -3.18 -12.59 -0.90
C ALA A 331 -3.39 -11.24 -0.19
N TYR A 332 -2.32 -10.69 0.41
CA TYR A 332 -2.39 -9.48 1.22
C TYR A 332 -1.71 -8.28 0.55
N GLY A 333 -0.39 -8.39 0.32
CA GLY A 333 0.42 -7.29 -0.23
C GLY A 333 0.82 -7.51 -1.68
N VAL A 334 0.80 -6.45 -2.48
CA VAL A 334 1.27 -6.50 -3.86
C VAL A 334 1.77 -5.13 -4.33
N ASP A 335 2.84 -5.10 -5.12
CA ASP A 335 3.30 -3.88 -5.79
C ASP A 335 4.05 -4.16 -7.11
N TRP A 336 4.02 -3.17 -8.00
CA TRP A 336 4.86 -3.14 -9.19
C TRP A 336 6.31 -2.86 -8.76
N TRP A 337 7.28 -3.58 -9.32
CA TRP A 337 8.68 -3.21 -9.12
C TRP A 337 9.00 -1.98 -9.97
N LEU A 338 9.28 -0.85 -9.31
CA LEU A 338 9.44 0.47 -9.94
C LEU A 338 10.77 0.68 -10.66
N HIS A 339 11.61 -0.35 -10.72
CA HIS A 339 12.87 -0.31 -11.45
C HIS A 339 12.59 0.01 -12.93
N PRO A 340 13.29 0.98 -13.55
CA PRO A 340 13.00 1.39 -14.93
C PRO A 340 12.96 0.23 -15.93
N ALA A 341 13.93 -0.69 -15.86
CA ALA A 341 13.95 -1.87 -16.73
C ALA A 341 12.77 -2.84 -16.51
N SER A 342 12.19 -2.87 -15.30
CA SER A 342 10.96 -3.63 -15.03
C SER A 342 9.76 -2.94 -15.67
N LEU A 343 9.62 -1.63 -15.48
CA LEU A 343 8.47 -0.86 -15.96
C LEU A 343 8.40 -0.77 -17.50
N GLN A 344 9.56 -0.69 -18.16
CA GLN A 344 9.66 -0.69 -19.63
C GLN A 344 9.45 -2.08 -20.26
N ALA A 345 9.40 -3.15 -19.46
CA ALA A 345 9.22 -4.49 -19.98
C ALA A 345 7.78 -4.74 -20.47
N SER A 346 7.66 -5.66 -21.42
CA SER A 346 6.39 -6.22 -21.88
C SER A 346 5.63 -6.91 -20.75
N ALA A 347 6.38 -7.49 -19.81
CA ALA A 347 5.93 -8.19 -18.61
C ALA A 347 6.63 -7.59 -17.38
N PRO A 348 6.09 -6.50 -16.79
CA PRO A 348 6.66 -5.88 -15.60
C PRO A 348 6.80 -6.87 -14.44
N VAL A 349 7.85 -6.69 -13.64
CA VAL A 349 8.10 -7.49 -12.45
C VAL A 349 7.19 -7.00 -11.33
N VAL A 350 6.58 -7.94 -10.62
CA VAL A 350 5.67 -7.72 -9.50
C VAL A 350 6.20 -8.45 -8.28
N GLY A 351 6.15 -7.77 -7.12
CA GLY A 351 6.30 -8.38 -5.82
C GLY A 351 4.93 -8.65 -5.19
N SER A 352 4.75 -9.81 -4.59
CA SER A 352 3.51 -10.19 -3.92
C SER A 352 3.78 -10.99 -2.66
N VAL A 353 3.04 -10.72 -1.60
CA VAL A 353 3.18 -11.39 -0.31
C VAL A 353 1.87 -12.04 0.11
N SER A 354 2.00 -13.22 0.71
CA SER A 354 0.90 -14.01 1.22
C SER A 354 1.09 -14.30 2.70
N PHE A 355 -0.02 -14.22 3.45
CA PHE A 355 0.00 -14.03 4.89
C PHE A 355 0.52 -15.28 5.63
N TYR A 356 -0.29 -16.34 5.73
CA TYR A 356 0.05 -17.50 6.59
C TYR A 356 1.05 -18.50 6.01
N ASP A 357 1.40 -18.39 4.73
CA ASP A 357 2.43 -19.25 4.11
C ASP A 357 3.82 -18.58 4.08
N HIS A 358 3.94 -17.39 4.67
CA HIS A 358 5.21 -16.66 4.85
C HIS A 358 5.94 -16.46 3.52
N ALA A 359 5.19 -16.24 2.44
CA ALA A 359 5.73 -16.28 1.10
C ALA A 359 5.83 -14.86 0.52
N PHE A 360 7.04 -14.52 0.07
CA PHE A 360 7.26 -13.41 -0.86
C PHE A 360 7.61 -13.97 -2.24
N HIS A 361 6.71 -13.75 -3.21
CA HIS A 361 6.90 -14.16 -4.59
C HIS A 361 7.19 -12.96 -5.50
N ILE A 362 8.18 -13.14 -6.35
CA ILE A 362 8.49 -12.25 -7.46
C ILE A 362 8.05 -12.93 -8.72
N TRP A 363 7.21 -12.28 -9.50
CA TRP A 363 6.63 -12.85 -10.72
C TRP A 363 6.46 -11.79 -11.79
N ARG A 364 6.19 -12.24 -13.01
CA ARG A 364 5.79 -11.39 -14.12
C ARG A 364 4.73 -12.10 -14.95
N SER A 365 3.89 -11.33 -15.61
CA SER A 365 2.97 -11.86 -16.62
C SER A 365 3.06 -10.98 -17.85
N SER A 366 3.11 -11.59 -19.03
CA SER A 366 2.91 -10.84 -20.28
C SER A 366 1.52 -10.20 -20.25
N ILE A 367 1.49 -8.90 -20.44
CA ILE A 367 0.27 -8.11 -20.59
C ILE A 367 0.30 -7.66 -22.04
N ALA A 368 -0.76 -7.95 -22.80
CA ALA A 368 -0.81 -7.60 -24.21
C ALA A 368 -0.50 -6.10 -24.37
N ALA A 369 0.40 -5.76 -25.30
CA ALA A 369 0.57 -4.37 -25.69
C ALA A 369 -0.75 -3.89 -26.29
N ARG A 370 -1.15 -2.64 -26.00
CA ARG A 370 -2.22 -2.01 -26.77
C ARG A 370 -1.80 -2.02 -28.23
N THR A 371 -2.57 -2.67 -29.08
CA THR A 371 -2.66 -2.25 -30.46
C THR A 371 -3.41 -0.92 -30.42
N ASP A 372 -2.67 0.18 -30.54
CA ASP A 372 -3.28 1.49 -30.75
C ASP A 372 -4.23 1.37 -31.95
N CYS A 373 -5.52 1.62 -31.73
CA CYS A 373 -6.53 1.77 -32.78
C CYS A 373 -6.86 3.25 -32.94
#